data_AF-A0A7C4XA31-F1
#
_entry.id   AF-A0A7C4XA31-F1
#
_cell.length_a   1.000
_cell.length_b   1.000
_cell.length_c   1.000
_cell.angle_alpha   90.00
_cell.angle_beta   90.00
_cell.angle_gamma   90.00
#
_symmetry.space_group_name_H-M   'P 1'
#
loop_
_entity.id
_entity.type
_entity.pdbx_description
1 polymer ?
#
loop_
_entity_poly.entity_id
_entity_poly.type
_entity_poly.pdbx_seq_one_letter_code
_entity_poly.pdbx_strand_id
1 'polypeptide(L)'
;GSALSFNNINPADPNVWGQYATAGDVDMEAMGNGLTIAFWVQWTQNNTNWQGIINRRGSWSGANMMWRIDKNPGTGEISFEREGAGGRVATNLVQNNWHYIVATYDIASGTTKMYNNGVRISTATGFTYGTGTNSGFKLGCNNDNASEFFCGKIDDVKIYNYARSAAQIAQEYADIMGVSVCNREGTDNMRFDTNGDCRVDIIDFAELAKDWLNDNRIYPQQ
;
A
#
# COMPACT_ATOMS: atom_id res chain seq x y z
N GLY A 1 -9.43 -11.70 -12.84
CA GLY A 1 -10.26 -10.49 -12.94
C GLY A 1 -9.92 -9.74 -14.22
N SER A 2 -10.79 -8.83 -14.65
CA SER A 2 -10.50 -7.87 -15.70
C SER A 2 -9.93 -6.60 -15.06
N ALA A 3 -8.60 -6.45 -15.08
CA ALA A 3 -7.94 -5.25 -14.60
C ALA A 3 -8.18 -4.05 -15.53
N LEU A 4 -8.21 -2.84 -14.95
CA LEU A 4 -8.20 -1.59 -15.71
C LEU A 4 -6.79 -1.36 -16.28
N SER A 5 -6.69 -1.12 -17.59
CA SER A 5 -5.41 -0.89 -18.29
C SER A 5 -5.24 0.58 -18.61
N PHE A 6 -4.07 1.12 -18.27
CA PHE A 6 -3.65 2.48 -18.51
C PHE A 6 -2.41 2.47 -19.44
N ASN A 7 -2.63 2.54 -20.75
CA ASN A 7 -1.62 2.49 -21.82
C ASN A 7 -1.57 3.79 -22.64
N ASN A 8 -1.27 4.90 -21.96
CA ASN A 8 -1.17 6.27 -22.49
C ASN A 8 -0.09 6.51 -23.57
N ILE A 9 0.51 5.45 -24.12
CA ILE A 9 1.55 5.49 -25.16
C ILE A 9 0.99 5.05 -26.53
N ASN A 10 -0.25 4.55 -26.59
CA ASN A 10 -0.83 4.07 -27.83
C ASN A 10 -1.44 5.24 -28.64
N PRO A 11 -0.85 5.66 -29.78
CA PRO A 11 -1.42 6.74 -30.60
C PRO A 11 -2.76 6.36 -31.26
N ALA A 12 -3.15 5.07 -31.25
CA ALA A 12 -4.46 4.61 -31.71
C ALA A 12 -5.52 4.56 -30.59
N ASP A 13 -5.18 4.97 -29.37
CA ASP A 13 -6.16 5.09 -28.28
C ASP A 13 -7.07 6.30 -28.51
N PRO A 14 -8.41 6.15 -28.55
CA PRO A 14 -9.34 7.28 -28.64
C PRO A 14 -9.19 8.29 -27.49
N ASN A 15 -8.59 7.89 -26.35
CA ASN A 15 -8.27 8.74 -25.21
C ASN A 15 -6.84 9.31 -25.29
N VAL A 16 -6.40 9.78 -26.47
CA VAL A 16 -5.06 10.37 -26.73
C VAL A 16 -4.64 11.43 -25.70
N TRP A 17 -5.61 12.03 -25.00
CA TRP A 17 -5.43 13.06 -23.97
C TRP A 17 -5.22 12.51 -22.54
N GLY A 18 -5.20 11.18 -22.37
CA GLY A 18 -4.94 10.47 -21.12
C GLY A 18 -6.11 9.62 -20.62
N GLN A 19 -5.80 8.42 -20.16
CA GLN A 19 -6.73 7.47 -19.56
C GLN A 19 -6.78 7.69 -18.05
N TYR A 20 -7.94 8.08 -17.53
CA TYR A 20 -8.22 8.18 -16.10
C TYR A 20 -9.71 8.00 -15.84
N ALA A 21 -10.07 7.68 -14.60
CA ALA A 21 -11.46 7.63 -14.14
C ALA A 21 -11.65 8.60 -12.97
N THR A 22 -12.87 9.13 -12.84
CA THR A 22 -13.27 9.93 -11.68
C THR A 22 -14.51 9.35 -11.03
N ALA A 23 -14.56 9.38 -9.69
CA ALA A 23 -15.74 8.98 -8.93
C ALA A 23 -16.48 10.20 -8.33
N GLY A 24 -16.15 11.42 -8.76
CA GLY A 24 -16.75 12.66 -8.25
C GLY A 24 -16.30 13.03 -6.83
N ASP A 25 -17.05 13.92 -6.20
CA ASP A 25 -16.77 14.45 -4.86
C ASP A 25 -17.46 13.57 -3.80
N VAL A 26 -16.71 12.61 -3.26
CA VAL A 26 -17.14 11.82 -2.08
C VAL A 26 -16.27 12.21 -0.90
N ASP A 27 -16.88 12.72 0.16
CA ASP A 27 -16.16 13.17 1.36
C ASP A 27 -16.07 12.09 2.44
N MET A 28 -15.30 11.04 2.14
CA MET A 28 -15.14 9.88 3.02
C MET A 28 -14.43 10.23 4.34
N GLU A 29 -13.64 11.29 4.32
CA GLU A 29 -12.83 11.82 5.41
C GLU A 29 -13.69 12.45 6.50
N ALA A 30 -14.92 12.87 6.16
CA ALA A 30 -15.94 13.29 7.12
C ALA A 30 -16.79 12.12 7.66
N MET A 31 -16.67 10.93 7.05
CA MET A 31 -17.56 9.79 7.33
C MET A 31 -16.99 8.79 8.34
N GLY A 32 -15.75 8.95 8.81
CA GLY A 32 -15.14 7.98 9.72
C GLY A 32 -13.92 8.49 10.47
N ASN A 33 -13.17 7.57 11.10
CA ASN A 33 -12.04 7.86 11.98
C ASN A 33 -10.68 7.52 11.36
N GLY A 34 -10.64 7.32 10.04
CA GLY A 34 -9.43 6.96 9.34
C GLY A 34 -9.66 6.84 7.84
N LEU A 35 -8.71 6.19 7.18
CA LEU A 35 -8.77 5.86 5.76
C LEU A 35 -7.99 4.58 5.52
N THR A 36 -8.51 3.75 4.63
CA THR A 36 -7.73 2.68 3.99
C THR A 36 -8.00 2.70 2.50
N ILE A 37 -6.93 2.74 1.69
CA ILE A 37 -6.99 2.59 0.24
C ILE A 37 -6.23 1.31 -0.10
N ALA A 38 -6.92 0.31 -0.64
CA ALA A 38 -6.35 -0.99 -1.02
C ALA A 38 -6.59 -1.24 -2.50
N PHE A 39 -5.58 -1.71 -3.23
CA PHE A 39 -5.68 -1.97 -4.65
C PHE A 39 -4.53 -2.87 -5.12
N TRP A 40 -4.77 -3.60 -6.21
CA TRP A 40 -3.70 -4.25 -6.96
C TRP A 40 -3.16 -3.30 -8.02
N VAL A 41 -1.85 -3.27 -8.18
CA VAL A 41 -1.18 -2.46 -9.20
C VAL A 41 -0.07 -3.23 -9.88
N GLN A 42 -0.01 -3.15 -11.21
CA GLN A 42 1.13 -3.56 -12.02
C GLN A 42 1.62 -2.35 -12.78
N TRP A 43 2.79 -1.84 -12.41
CA TRP A 43 3.36 -0.67 -13.03
C TRP A 43 4.30 -1.05 -14.17
N THR A 44 4.09 -0.48 -15.36
CA THR A 44 4.74 -0.98 -16.60
C THR A 44 5.78 -0.04 -17.19
N GLN A 45 5.80 1.26 -16.84
CA GLN A 45 6.77 2.20 -17.41
C GLN A 45 7.05 3.43 -16.54
N ASN A 46 8.35 3.79 -16.45
CA ASN A 46 8.82 5.11 -16.00
C ASN A 46 8.62 6.15 -17.10
N ASN A 47 7.75 7.11 -16.84
CA ASN A 47 7.80 8.39 -17.53
C ASN A 47 8.67 9.36 -16.69
N THR A 48 9.13 10.43 -17.31
CA THR A 48 9.94 11.48 -16.66
C THR A 48 9.09 12.44 -15.81
N ASN A 49 7.82 12.11 -15.55
CA ASN A 49 6.86 12.94 -14.82
C ASN A 49 6.25 12.17 -13.64
N TRP A 50 5.51 12.86 -12.78
CA TRP A 50 4.73 12.20 -11.74
C TRP A 50 3.64 11.33 -12.36
N GLN A 51 3.35 10.19 -11.74
CA GLN A 51 2.25 9.32 -12.18
C GLN A 51 1.23 9.17 -11.07
N GLY A 52 0.05 9.77 -11.23
CA GLY A 52 -1.01 9.62 -10.24
C GLY A 52 -1.71 8.27 -10.35
N ILE A 53 -1.70 7.47 -9.29
CA ILE A 53 -2.34 6.16 -9.25
C ILE A 53 -3.77 6.31 -8.75
N ILE A 54 -3.93 6.76 -7.50
CA ILE A 54 -5.23 7.04 -6.87
C ILE A 54 -5.07 8.33 -6.08
N ASN A 55 -5.90 9.35 -6.35
CA ASN A 55 -5.71 10.69 -5.80
C ASN A 55 -7.03 11.34 -5.39
N ARG A 56 -6.98 12.11 -4.31
CA ARG A 56 -8.04 13.04 -3.93
C ARG A 56 -7.45 14.44 -3.78
N ARG A 57 -7.33 15.12 -4.93
CA ARG A 57 -6.63 16.40 -5.06
C ARG A 57 -7.30 17.34 -6.05
N GLY A 58 -7.70 18.52 -5.58
CA GLY A 58 -8.17 19.64 -6.40
C GLY A 58 -7.07 20.65 -6.78
N SER A 59 -6.06 20.87 -5.94
CA SER A 59 -4.88 21.69 -6.26
C SER A 59 -3.64 21.27 -5.48
N TRP A 60 -2.47 21.81 -5.85
CA TRP A 60 -1.18 21.59 -5.18
C TRP A 60 -1.02 22.32 -3.83
N SER A 61 -2.05 23.03 -3.36
CA SER A 61 -1.98 23.65 -2.03
C SER A 61 -2.29 22.63 -0.94
N GLY A 62 -1.49 22.62 0.13
CA GLY A 62 -1.77 21.78 1.30
C GLY A 62 -3.16 22.02 1.90
N ALA A 63 -3.75 23.19 1.71
CA ALA A 63 -5.12 23.49 2.16
C ALA A 63 -6.20 22.68 1.40
N ASN A 64 -5.99 22.37 0.11
CA ASN A 64 -7.01 21.75 -0.74
C ASN A 64 -6.77 20.27 -1.06
N MET A 65 -5.56 19.77 -0.84
CA MET A 65 -5.22 18.39 -1.08
C MET A 65 -5.61 17.52 0.12
N MET A 66 -6.39 16.46 -0.13
CA MET A 66 -6.70 15.46 0.90
C MET A 66 -5.55 14.47 1.04
N TRP A 67 -5.19 13.82 -0.07
CA TRP A 67 -4.07 12.87 -0.15
C TRP A 67 -3.80 12.51 -1.62
N ARG A 68 -2.60 11.97 -1.87
CA ARG A 68 -2.22 11.37 -3.15
C ARG A 68 -1.59 10.01 -2.93
N ILE A 69 -1.79 9.14 -3.91
CA ILE A 69 -0.94 7.97 -4.16
C ILE A 69 -0.38 8.14 -5.56
N ASP A 70 0.88 8.55 -5.62
CA ASP A 70 1.57 8.79 -6.87
C ASP A 70 2.98 8.23 -6.86
N LYS A 71 3.53 8.12 -8.07
CA LYS A 71 4.88 7.65 -8.29
C LYS A 71 5.79 8.81 -8.65
N ASN A 72 6.90 8.92 -7.93
CA ASN A 72 7.92 9.94 -8.14
C ASN A 72 8.72 9.67 -9.45
N PRO A 73 8.96 10.70 -10.28
CA PRO A 73 9.74 10.58 -11.52
C PRO A 73 11.23 10.35 -11.32
N GLY A 74 11.81 10.88 -10.23
CA GLY A 74 13.23 10.78 -9.94
C GLY A 74 13.60 9.52 -9.17
N THR A 75 12.92 9.26 -8.05
CA THR A 75 13.25 8.12 -7.17
C THR A 75 12.58 6.82 -7.59
N GLY A 76 11.45 6.89 -8.30
CA GLY A 76 10.65 5.72 -8.61
C GLY A 76 9.72 5.26 -7.50
N GLU A 77 9.76 5.90 -6.34
CA GLU A 77 8.94 5.54 -5.19
C GLU A 77 7.47 5.81 -5.46
N ILE A 78 6.61 4.92 -4.97
CA ILE A 78 5.18 5.18 -4.77
C ILE A 78 5.00 5.65 -3.34
N SER A 79 4.34 6.79 -3.15
CA SER A 79 4.07 7.36 -1.83
C SER A 79 2.60 7.62 -1.59
N PHE A 80 2.18 7.46 -0.33
CA PHE A 80 0.96 8.05 0.20
C PHE A 80 1.33 9.26 1.05
N GLU A 81 0.82 10.43 0.65
CA GLU A 81 1.16 11.69 1.31
C GLU A 81 0.16 12.81 1.03
N ARG A 82 0.34 13.93 1.74
CA ARG A 82 -0.29 15.20 1.48
C ARG A 82 0.77 16.30 1.52
N GLU A 83 0.70 17.20 0.55
CA GLU A 83 1.62 18.34 0.49
C GLU A 83 1.51 19.21 1.74
N GLY A 84 2.64 19.46 2.41
CA GLY A 84 2.69 20.23 3.65
C GLY A 84 2.24 19.49 4.92
N ALA A 85 1.92 18.20 4.84
CA ALA A 85 1.69 17.34 6.00
C ALA A 85 2.91 16.45 6.29
N GLY A 86 3.01 15.98 7.53
CA GLY A 86 3.91 14.87 7.87
C GLY A 86 3.34 13.54 7.39
N GLY A 87 3.85 12.44 7.94
CA GLY A 87 3.25 11.12 7.71
C GLY A 87 3.37 10.58 6.29
N ARG A 88 4.36 11.02 5.51
CA ARG A 88 4.67 10.39 4.22
C ARG A 88 5.11 8.94 4.44
N VAL A 89 4.47 8.01 3.75
CA VAL A 89 4.90 6.61 3.66
C VAL A 89 5.15 6.26 2.20
N ALA A 90 6.21 5.50 1.93
CA ALA A 90 6.66 5.25 0.57
C ALA A 90 7.33 3.88 0.42
N THR A 91 7.38 3.40 -0.82
CA THR A 91 8.13 2.19 -1.20
C THR A 91 8.54 2.25 -2.67
N ASN A 92 9.52 1.42 -3.03
CA ASN A 92 9.76 1.06 -4.41
C ASN A 92 9.02 -0.24 -4.75
N LEU A 93 8.49 -0.33 -5.97
CA LEU A 93 7.89 -1.56 -6.51
C LEU A 93 8.75 -2.12 -7.62
N VAL A 94 8.66 -3.43 -7.81
CA VAL A 94 9.33 -4.09 -8.93
C VAL A 94 8.46 -3.90 -10.16
N GLN A 95 9.04 -3.30 -11.21
CA GLN A 95 8.34 -3.07 -12.47
C GLN A 95 7.82 -4.37 -13.07
N ASN A 96 6.67 -4.28 -13.75
CA ASN A 96 5.98 -5.40 -14.42
C ASN A 96 5.48 -6.51 -13.48
N ASN A 97 5.61 -6.37 -12.17
CA ASN A 97 5.03 -7.28 -11.19
C ASN A 97 3.73 -6.73 -10.62
N TRP A 98 2.82 -7.64 -10.27
CA TRP A 98 1.63 -7.30 -9.49
C TRP A 98 2.01 -7.11 -8.02
N HIS A 99 1.49 -6.03 -7.46
CA HIS A 99 1.63 -5.70 -6.05
C HIS A 99 0.26 -5.37 -5.47
N TYR A 100 -0.05 -5.93 -4.30
CA TYR A 100 -1.20 -5.52 -3.50
C TYR A 100 -0.76 -4.42 -2.55
N ILE A 101 -1.14 -3.19 -2.86
CA ILE A 101 -0.76 -2.01 -2.10
C ILE A 101 -1.92 -1.57 -1.23
N VAL A 102 -1.61 -1.33 0.04
CA VAL A 102 -2.57 -0.75 0.99
C VAL A 102 -1.92 0.43 1.69
N ALA A 103 -2.59 1.59 1.65
CA ALA A 103 -2.26 2.74 2.48
C ALA A 103 -3.34 2.90 3.55
N THR A 104 -2.93 3.10 4.79
CA THR A 104 -3.85 3.35 5.92
C THR A 104 -3.48 4.64 6.61
N TYR A 105 -4.48 5.32 7.16
CA TYR A 105 -4.34 6.48 8.03
C TYR A 105 -5.31 6.37 9.20
N ASP A 106 -4.77 6.44 10.42
CA ASP A 106 -5.53 6.46 11.67
C ASP A 106 -5.57 7.90 12.23
N ILE A 107 -6.76 8.50 12.31
CA ILE A 107 -6.92 9.91 12.70
C ILE A 107 -6.55 10.12 14.17
N ALA A 108 -6.86 9.16 15.05
CA ALA A 108 -6.64 9.30 16.49
C ALA A 108 -5.15 9.43 16.84
N SER A 109 -4.31 8.67 16.15
CA SER A 109 -2.85 8.66 16.36
C SER A 109 -2.08 9.55 15.37
N GLY A 110 -2.71 10.00 14.28
CA GLY A 110 -2.02 10.71 13.20
C GLY A 110 -1.07 9.80 12.40
N THR A 111 -1.25 8.47 12.47
CA THR A 111 -0.32 7.48 11.93
C THR A 111 -0.74 7.03 10.55
N THR A 112 0.21 7.00 9.61
CA THR A 112 0.06 6.39 8.30
C THR A 112 0.91 5.13 8.20
N LYS A 113 0.41 4.14 7.47
CA LYS A 113 1.16 2.92 7.15
C LYS A 113 0.93 2.54 5.70
N MET A 114 1.97 2.02 5.08
CA MET A 114 1.89 1.39 3.76
C MET A 114 2.23 -0.09 3.88
N TYR A 115 1.52 -0.91 3.10
CA TYR A 115 1.70 -2.35 3.01
C TYR A 115 1.89 -2.75 1.55
N ASN A 116 2.74 -3.75 1.30
CA ASN A 116 2.93 -4.40 0.02
C ASN A 116 2.78 -5.89 0.23
N ASN A 117 1.86 -6.52 -0.52
CA ASN A 117 1.62 -7.96 -0.45
C ASN A 117 1.32 -8.45 0.98
N GLY A 118 0.51 -7.67 1.70
CA GLY A 118 0.08 -7.97 3.06
C GLY A 118 1.08 -7.61 4.18
N VAL A 119 2.30 -7.18 3.85
CA VAL A 119 3.35 -6.85 4.83
C VAL A 119 3.53 -5.33 4.93
N ARG A 120 3.61 -4.79 6.16
CA ARG A 120 3.92 -3.37 6.36
C ARG A 120 5.35 -3.07 5.91
N ILE A 121 5.49 -2.10 5.02
CA ILE A 121 6.77 -1.66 4.45
C ILE A 121 7.20 -0.27 4.95
N SER A 122 6.25 0.54 5.41
CA SER A 122 6.52 1.92 5.85
C SER A 122 5.49 2.36 6.88
N THR A 123 5.93 3.19 7.83
CA THR A 123 5.10 3.82 8.85
C THR A 123 5.61 5.22 9.12
N ALA A 124 4.70 6.17 9.33
CA ALA A 124 5.03 7.53 9.69
C ALA A 124 3.91 8.16 10.52
N THR A 125 4.20 9.29 11.14
CA THR A 125 3.26 10.05 11.99
C THR A 125 3.20 11.51 11.56
N GLY A 126 2.18 12.23 12.03
CA GLY A 126 1.97 13.65 11.71
C GLY A 126 1.22 13.88 10.40
N PHE A 127 0.55 12.84 9.87
CA PHE A 127 -0.38 13.02 8.77
C PHE A 127 -1.64 13.72 9.25
N THR A 128 -2.20 14.59 8.41
CA THR A 128 -3.49 15.25 8.63
C THR A 128 -4.18 15.46 7.29
N TYR A 129 -5.50 15.44 7.25
CA TYR A 129 -6.24 15.80 6.03
C TYR A 129 -6.15 17.30 5.74
N GLY A 130 -6.35 17.65 4.47
CA GLY A 130 -6.65 19.01 4.05
C GLY A 130 -8.09 19.41 4.40
N THR A 131 -8.47 20.62 4.00
CA THR A 131 -9.83 21.16 4.19
C THR A 131 -10.61 21.25 2.88
N GLY A 132 -9.98 20.97 1.73
CA GLY A 132 -10.62 21.04 0.41
C GLY A 132 -11.46 19.82 0.10
N THR A 133 -12.78 19.94 0.26
CA THR A 133 -13.75 18.87 0.01
C THR A 133 -14.09 18.64 -1.46
N ASN A 134 -13.85 19.66 -2.33
CA ASN A 134 -14.15 19.63 -3.77
C ASN A 134 -13.01 19.02 -4.60
N SER A 135 -12.33 18.05 -4.00
CA SER A 135 -11.24 17.32 -4.63
C SER A 135 -11.81 15.98 -5.09
N GLY A 136 -12.23 15.90 -6.34
CA GLY A 136 -12.81 14.68 -6.88
C GLY A 136 -11.81 13.51 -6.80
N PHE A 137 -12.32 12.31 -6.54
CA PHE A 137 -11.52 11.10 -6.57
C PHE A 137 -11.08 10.81 -8.01
N LYS A 138 -9.78 10.52 -8.20
CA LYS A 138 -9.18 10.21 -9.50
C LYS A 138 -8.39 8.93 -9.44
N LEU A 139 -8.53 8.13 -10.50
CA LEU A 139 -7.80 6.90 -10.73
C LEU A 139 -7.03 7.04 -12.05
N GLY A 140 -5.72 6.82 -12.03
CA GLY A 140 -4.86 6.86 -13.22
C GLY A 140 -4.33 8.25 -13.60
N CYS A 141 -4.62 9.30 -12.83
CA CYS A 141 -4.00 10.61 -12.98
C CYS A 141 -3.89 11.36 -11.65
N ASN A 142 -3.00 12.35 -11.60
CA ASN A 142 -2.82 13.20 -10.41
C ASN A 142 -3.67 14.50 -10.50
N ASN A 143 -3.95 15.02 -11.69
CA ASN A 143 -4.85 16.16 -11.93
C ASN A 143 -5.47 16.07 -13.33
N ASP A 144 -6.32 17.04 -13.68
CA ASP A 144 -6.89 17.18 -15.04
C ASP A 144 -5.85 17.65 -16.08
N ASN A 145 -4.60 17.85 -15.68
CA ASN A 145 -3.55 18.34 -16.56
C ASN A 145 -2.86 17.15 -17.25
N ALA A 146 -2.70 17.27 -18.57
CA ALA A 146 -2.49 16.16 -19.50
C ALA A 146 -1.11 15.48 -19.46
N SER A 147 -0.41 15.44 -18.32
CA SER A 147 0.97 14.93 -18.26
C SER A 147 1.29 14.00 -17.09
N GLU A 148 0.44 13.94 -16.05
CA GLU A 148 0.70 13.18 -14.81
C GLU A 148 -0.06 11.83 -14.77
N PHE A 149 -0.12 11.16 -15.91
CA PHE A 149 -0.89 9.92 -16.07
C PHE A 149 -0.13 8.68 -15.63
N PHE A 150 -0.87 7.73 -15.07
CA PHE A 150 -0.38 6.41 -14.75
C PHE A 150 -0.14 5.57 -16.00
N CYS A 151 0.88 4.72 -15.98
CA CYS A 151 1.12 3.71 -17.00
C CYS A 151 1.25 2.33 -16.36
N GLY A 152 0.25 1.48 -16.58
CA GLY A 152 0.18 0.18 -15.95
C GLY A 152 -1.23 -0.39 -15.89
N LYS A 153 -1.47 -1.24 -14.90
CA LYS A 153 -2.77 -1.85 -14.63
C LYS A 153 -3.14 -1.67 -13.16
N ILE A 154 -4.43 -1.50 -12.91
CA ILE A 154 -5.00 -1.41 -11.57
C ILE A 154 -6.18 -2.39 -11.48
N ASP A 155 -6.32 -3.11 -10.37
CA ASP A 155 -7.44 -4.02 -10.13
C ASP A 155 -7.91 -3.94 -8.67
N ASP A 156 -9.15 -4.35 -8.41
CA ASP A 156 -9.75 -4.51 -7.08
C ASP A 156 -9.53 -3.32 -6.12
N VAL A 157 -9.84 -2.09 -6.58
CA VAL A 157 -9.76 -0.89 -5.74
C VAL A 157 -10.84 -0.91 -4.66
N LYS A 158 -10.43 -0.79 -3.40
CA LYS A 158 -11.29 -0.72 -2.21
C LYS A 158 -10.90 0.46 -1.35
N ILE A 159 -11.89 1.16 -0.82
CA ILE A 159 -11.68 2.30 0.07
C ILE A 159 -12.57 2.16 1.30
N TYR A 160 -12.00 2.43 2.46
CA TYR A 160 -12.66 2.37 3.76
C TYR A 160 -12.45 3.69 4.49
N ASN A 161 -13.46 4.13 5.24
CA ASN A 161 -13.45 5.32 6.11
C ASN A 161 -12.80 5.06 7.48
N TYR A 162 -11.99 4.01 7.61
CA TYR A 162 -11.27 3.66 8.83
C TYR A 162 -9.92 3.02 8.48
N ALA A 163 -8.99 3.04 9.43
CA ALA A 163 -7.71 2.34 9.31
C ALA A 163 -7.92 0.83 9.55
N ARG A 164 -7.73 0.01 8.52
CA ARG A 164 -7.73 -1.45 8.65
C ARG A 164 -6.49 -1.92 9.39
N SER A 165 -6.64 -2.98 10.16
CA SER A 165 -5.52 -3.58 10.88
C SER A 165 -4.59 -4.35 9.93
N ALA A 166 -3.33 -4.49 10.33
CA ALA A 166 -2.35 -5.28 9.60
C ALA A 166 -2.81 -6.73 9.38
N ALA A 167 -3.49 -7.32 10.37
CA ALA A 167 -4.06 -8.66 10.25
C ALA A 167 -5.18 -8.74 9.20
N GLN A 168 -6.08 -7.75 9.14
CA GLN A 168 -7.12 -7.70 8.11
C GLN A 168 -6.54 -7.56 6.70
N ILE A 169 -5.44 -6.82 6.55
CA ILE A 169 -4.77 -6.58 5.27
C ILE A 169 -4.01 -7.84 4.83
N ALA A 170 -3.26 -8.45 5.75
CA ALA A 170 -2.54 -9.70 5.51
C ALA A 170 -3.49 -10.84 5.14
N GLN A 171 -4.63 -10.96 5.85
CA GLN A 171 -5.63 -11.98 5.58
C GLN A 171 -6.24 -11.83 4.19
N GLU A 172 -6.59 -10.60 3.77
CA GLU A 172 -7.15 -10.39 2.44
C GLU A 172 -6.18 -10.78 1.32
N TYR A 173 -4.90 -10.40 1.45
CA TYR A 173 -3.89 -10.82 0.49
C TYR A 173 -3.71 -12.35 0.47
N ALA A 174 -3.65 -12.97 1.64
CA ALA A 174 -3.53 -14.41 1.81
C ALA A 174 -4.70 -15.17 1.15
N ASP A 175 -5.92 -14.70 1.36
CA ASP A 175 -7.15 -15.28 0.78
C ASP A 175 -7.15 -15.21 -0.75
N ILE A 176 -6.64 -14.11 -1.33
CA ILE A 176 -6.57 -13.93 -2.78
C ILE A 176 -5.47 -14.80 -3.40
N MET A 177 -4.29 -14.86 -2.76
CA MET A 177 -3.10 -15.49 -3.33
C MET A 177 -2.93 -16.96 -2.94
N GLY A 178 -3.68 -17.45 -1.95
CA GLY A 178 -3.52 -18.81 -1.41
C GLY A 178 -2.19 -19.01 -0.70
N VAL A 179 -1.66 -17.96 -0.05
CA VAL A 179 -0.36 -17.97 0.64
C VAL A 179 -0.52 -17.55 2.10
N SER A 180 0.48 -17.86 2.94
CA SER A 180 0.58 -17.28 4.28
C SER A 180 1.38 -15.99 4.25
N VAL A 181 0.91 -14.96 4.96
CA VAL A 181 1.64 -13.70 5.16
C VAL A 181 2.10 -13.62 6.61
N CYS A 182 3.39 -13.35 6.79
CA CYS A 182 3.91 -12.98 8.08
C CYS A 182 3.53 -11.52 8.43
N ASN A 183 2.60 -11.35 9.36
CA ASN A 183 2.32 -10.04 9.95
C ASN A 183 3.07 -9.89 11.29
N ARG A 184 4.15 -9.09 11.29
CA ARG A 184 4.94 -8.80 12.50
C ARG A 184 4.42 -7.60 13.30
N GLU A 185 3.41 -6.89 12.80
CA GLU A 185 2.86 -5.75 13.54
C GLU A 185 2.00 -6.21 14.71
N GLY A 186 2.40 -5.80 15.93
CA GLY A 186 1.69 -6.16 17.16
C GLY A 186 2.10 -7.53 17.72
N THR A 187 3.09 -8.19 17.12
CA THR A 187 3.68 -9.46 17.58
C THR A 187 5.18 -9.30 17.88
N ASP A 188 5.60 -8.07 18.21
CA ASP A 188 6.99 -7.72 18.53
C ASP A 188 7.58 -8.76 19.49
N ASN A 189 8.51 -9.58 18.97
CA ASN A 189 9.13 -10.76 19.58
C ASN A 189 8.30 -12.05 19.60
N MET A 190 8.06 -12.66 18.44
CA MET A 190 7.99 -14.13 18.36
C MET A 190 9.38 -14.71 18.65
N ARG A 191 9.84 -14.59 19.90
CA ARG A 191 11.17 -15.02 20.38
C ARG A 191 11.51 -16.48 20.03
N PHE A 192 10.48 -17.28 19.76
CA PHE A 192 10.55 -18.70 19.49
C PHE A 192 10.14 -19.08 18.06
N ASP A 193 10.00 -18.11 17.16
CA ASP A 193 9.97 -18.35 15.72
C ASP A 193 11.42 -18.40 15.24
N THR A 194 12.01 -19.59 15.26
CA THR A 194 13.43 -19.78 14.98
C THR A 194 13.71 -19.86 13.48
N ASN A 195 12.71 -20.28 12.70
CA ASN A 195 12.82 -20.43 11.25
C ASN A 195 12.39 -19.15 10.48
N GLY A 196 11.77 -18.18 11.16
CA GLY A 196 11.37 -16.89 10.62
C GLY A 196 10.07 -16.91 9.81
N ASP A 197 9.26 -17.98 9.91
CA ASP A 197 8.01 -18.16 9.17
C ASP A 197 6.79 -17.48 9.83
N CYS A 198 7.01 -16.86 10.99
CA CYS A 198 6.01 -16.13 11.78
C CYS A 198 4.89 -17.02 12.31
N ARG A 199 5.23 -18.28 12.57
CA ARG A 199 4.53 -19.23 13.41
C ARG A 199 5.49 -19.66 14.53
N VAL A 200 4.93 -20.18 15.62
CA VAL A 200 5.70 -20.96 16.58
C VAL A 200 5.07 -22.33 16.57
N ASP A 201 5.67 -23.27 15.86
CA ASP A 201 5.16 -24.62 15.70
C ASP A 201 6.24 -25.69 15.95
N ILE A 202 5.95 -26.92 15.55
CA ILE A 202 6.84 -28.05 15.82
C ILE A 202 8.17 -27.94 15.07
N ILE A 203 8.23 -27.18 13.97
CA ILE A 203 9.44 -26.94 13.22
C ILE A 203 10.39 -26.06 14.06
N ASP A 204 9.88 -25.02 14.72
CA ASP A 204 10.69 -24.19 15.60
C ASP A 204 11.21 -24.97 16.82
N PHE A 205 10.37 -25.85 17.38
CA PHE A 205 10.81 -26.74 18.45
C PHE A 205 11.92 -27.70 17.98
N ALA A 206 11.81 -28.24 16.76
CA ALA A 206 12.83 -29.15 16.21
C ALA A 206 14.18 -28.44 16.02
N GLU A 207 14.18 -27.17 15.63
CA GLU A 207 15.40 -26.36 15.53
C GLU A 207 16.02 -26.11 16.91
N LEU A 208 15.22 -25.75 17.91
CA LEU A 208 15.70 -25.61 19.30
C LEU A 208 16.26 -26.92 19.86
N ALA A 209 15.58 -28.03 19.62
CA ALA A 209 15.97 -29.35 20.11
C ALA A 209 17.22 -29.91 19.43
N LYS A 210 17.60 -29.39 18.25
CA LYS A 210 18.85 -29.77 17.57
C LYS A 210 20.09 -29.51 18.44
N ASP A 211 20.06 -28.46 19.24
CA ASP A 211 21.17 -28.12 20.14
C ASP A 211 21.23 -28.99 21.39
N TRP A 212 20.13 -29.65 21.76
CA TRP A 212 20.10 -30.56 22.91
C TRP A 212 20.99 -31.80 22.72
N LEU A 213 21.18 -32.22 21.47
CA LEU A 213 22.10 -33.31 21.13
C LEU A 213 23.57 -32.85 21.05
N ASN A 214 23.83 -31.54 20.94
CA ASN A 214 25.17 -30.97 20.88
C ASN A 214 25.76 -30.70 22.27
N ASP A 215 24.94 -30.60 23.32
CA ASP A 215 25.38 -30.24 24.66
C ASP A 215 25.92 -31.44 25.48
N ASN A 216 26.03 -32.64 24.89
CA ASN A 216 26.57 -33.87 25.51
C ASN A 216 25.94 -34.24 26.89
N ARG A 217 24.77 -33.71 27.22
CA ARG A 217 24.16 -33.79 28.56
C ARG A 217 22.90 -34.66 28.64
N ILE A 218 22.39 -35.14 27.50
CA ILE A 218 21.23 -36.01 27.43
C ILE A 218 21.67 -37.36 26.90
N TYR A 219 21.43 -38.41 27.69
CA TYR A 219 21.71 -39.80 27.33
C TYR A 219 20.40 -40.58 27.28
N PRO A 220 20.28 -41.57 26.37
CA PRO A 220 19.12 -42.47 26.36
C PRO A 220 19.05 -43.24 27.68
N GLN A 221 17.82 -43.45 28.18
CA GLN A 221 17.57 -44.26 29.36
C GLN A 221 17.95 -45.72 29.05
N GLN A 222 18.78 -46.32 29.91
CA GLN A 222 19.13 -47.74 29.83
C GLN A 222 17.95 -48.64 30.15
#